data_AF-A0A088F5P4-F1
#
_entry.id   AF-A0A088F5P4-F1
#
_cell.length_a   1.000
_cell.length_b   1.000
_cell.length_c   1.000
_cell.angle_alpha   90.00
_cell.angle_beta   90.00
_cell.angle_gamma   90.00
#
_symmetry.space_group_name_H-M   'P 1'
#
loop_
_entity.id
_entity.type
_entity.pdbx_description
1 polymer ?
#
loop_
_entity_poly.entity_id
_entity_poly.type
_entity_poly.pdbx_seq_one_letter_code
_entity_poly.pdbx_strand_id
1 'polypeptide(L)'
;MRKTYLPLSDEDRNYLKSLSKKRTIQAQIVDRARILLYKADGMTYQEIADKLAISTATVRLCISKFHKGGLDAALFDVQRSGRPSEITDDAKAWMISIACQRPAELGYAQELWTLTSLHKYIQKHAEEAGYPRLSTVTKP
;
A
#
# COMPACT_ATOMS: atom_id res chain seq x y z
N MET A 1 5.79 37.21 -4.08
CA MET A 1 5.14 35.93 -3.71
C MET A 1 4.35 36.12 -2.42
N ARG A 2 3.08 35.68 -2.36
CA ARG A 2 2.27 35.77 -1.13
C ARG A 2 2.75 34.71 -0.13
N LYS A 3 3.18 35.14 1.06
CA LYS A 3 3.43 34.25 2.19
C LYS A 3 2.09 33.71 2.69
N THR A 4 1.71 32.52 2.26
CA THR A 4 0.57 31.80 2.85
C THR A 4 1.00 31.21 4.19
N TYR A 5 0.35 31.62 5.27
CA TYR A 5 0.61 31.09 6.62
C TYR A 5 -0.14 29.77 6.80
N LEU A 6 0.53 28.76 7.38
CA LEU A 6 -0.11 27.51 7.77
C LEU A 6 -0.49 27.62 9.26
N PRO A 7 -1.79 27.71 9.61
CA PRO A 7 -2.19 27.73 11.00
C PRO A 7 -1.92 26.37 11.63
N LEU A 8 -1.08 26.35 12.67
CA LEU A 8 -0.81 25.20 13.52
C LEU A 8 -1.15 25.57 14.95
N SER A 9 -1.78 24.66 15.69
CA SER A 9 -1.92 24.81 17.14
C SER A 9 -0.55 24.66 17.82
N ASP A 10 -0.43 25.12 19.07
CA ASP A 10 0.80 24.91 19.83
C ASP A 10 1.08 23.42 20.11
N GLU A 11 0.01 22.63 20.30
CA GLU A 11 0.09 21.18 20.43
C GLU A 11 0.64 20.53 19.16
N ASP A 12 0.08 20.89 17.99
CA ASP A 12 0.53 20.41 16.68
C ASP A 12 1.98 20.78 16.42
N ARG A 13 2.36 22.03 16.72
CA ARG A 13 3.73 22.52 16.55
C ARG A 13 4.70 21.74 17.44
N ASN A 14 4.33 21.44 18.68
CA ASN A 14 5.15 20.64 19.59
C ASN A 14 5.26 19.18 19.13
N TYR A 15 4.15 18.60 18.67
CA TYR A 15 4.14 17.27 18.09
C TYR A 15 5.06 17.16 16.87
N LEU A 16 4.95 18.07 15.91
CA LEU A 16 5.81 18.13 14.72
C LEU A 16 7.29 18.33 15.08
N LYS A 17 7.59 19.18 16.07
CA LYS A 17 8.97 19.35 16.59
C LYS A 17 9.51 18.03 17.13
N SER A 18 8.69 17.27 17.88
CA SER A 18 9.10 15.97 18.40
C SER A 18 9.43 14.97 17.28
N LEU A 19 8.63 14.94 16.21
CA LEU A 19 8.85 14.07 15.05
C LEU A 19 10.10 14.47 14.26
N SER A 20 10.33 15.78 14.07
CA SER A 20 11.45 16.31 13.28
C SER A 20 12.85 15.94 13.82
N LYS A 21 12.92 15.55 15.11
CA LYS A 21 14.15 15.18 15.82
C LYS A 21 14.36 13.67 15.93
N LYS A 22 13.32 12.85 15.71
CA LYS A 22 13.41 11.39 15.85
C LYS A 22 14.19 10.80 14.67
N ARG A 23 15.23 10.01 14.98
CA ARG A 23 16.04 9.29 13.97
C ARG A 23 15.53 7.89 13.65
N THR A 24 14.60 7.37 14.46
CA THR A 24 14.06 6.00 14.35
C THR A 24 12.80 5.88 13.51
N ILE A 25 12.21 7.00 13.10
CA ILE A 25 11.01 7.02 12.25
C ILE A 25 11.41 7.17 10.77
N GLN A 26 10.47 6.86 9.87
CA GLN A 26 10.69 7.00 8.44
C GLN A 26 11.10 8.43 8.08
N ALA A 27 12.16 8.58 7.27
CA ALA A 27 12.70 9.88 6.86
C ALA A 27 11.64 10.80 6.23
N GLN A 28 10.69 10.23 5.47
CA GLN A 28 9.61 11.00 4.85
C GLN A 28 8.70 11.68 5.88
N ILE A 29 8.44 11.05 7.03
CA ILE A 29 7.62 11.64 8.10
C ILE A 29 8.39 12.82 8.73
N VAL A 30 9.70 12.67 8.92
CA VAL A 30 10.58 13.73 9.42
C VAL A 30 10.57 14.93 8.46
N ASP A 31 10.71 14.70 7.16
CA ASP A 31 10.73 15.76 6.15
C ASP A 31 9.36 16.43 6.02
N ARG A 32 8.26 15.67 6.02
CA ARG A 32 6.89 16.21 6.04
C ARG A 32 6.66 17.08 7.28
N ALA A 33 7.14 16.65 8.46
CA ALA A 33 7.05 17.47 9.66
C ALA A 33 7.84 18.79 9.54
N ARG A 34 9.04 18.75 8.96
CA ARG A 34 9.85 19.95 8.69
C ARG A 34 9.17 20.88 7.68
N ILE A 35 8.56 20.34 6.63
CA ILE A 35 7.80 21.12 5.64
C ILE A 35 6.70 21.93 6.33
N LEU A 36 5.90 21.29 7.19
CA LEU A 36 4.79 21.95 7.88
C LEU A 36 5.29 23.03 8.86
N LEU A 37 6.36 22.75 9.61
CA LEU A 37 6.97 23.73 10.52
C LEU A 37 7.51 24.95 9.76
N TYR A 38 8.30 24.74 8.71
CA TYR A 38 8.84 25.84 7.90
C TYR A 38 7.74 26.63 7.20
N LYS A 39 6.67 25.96 6.79
CA LYS A 39 5.54 26.64 6.19
C LYS A 39 4.80 27.51 7.20
N ALA A 40 4.61 27.02 8.43
CA ALA A 40 4.06 27.80 9.53
C ALA A 40 4.99 28.95 9.94
N ASP A 41 6.31 28.83 9.77
CA ASP A 41 7.26 29.93 9.99
C ASP A 41 7.27 30.96 8.82
N GLY A 42 6.41 30.78 7.81
CA GLY A 42 6.20 31.75 6.74
C GLY A 42 7.13 31.59 5.53
N MET A 43 7.90 30.50 5.46
CA MET A 43 8.75 30.19 4.30
C MET A 43 7.91 29.92 3.04
N THR A 44 8.45 30.28 1.89
CA THR A 44 7.90 29.95 0.57
C THR A 44 8.17 28.49 0.22
N TYR A 45 7.42 27.95 -0.75
CA TYR A 45 7.63 26.56 -1.18
C TYR A 45 9.02 26.32 -1.76
N GLN A 46 9.61 27.33 -2.42
CA GLN A 46 10.96 27.24 -2.97
C GLN A 46 12.01 27.17 -1.87
N GLU A 47 11.95 28.08 -0.89
CA GLU A 47 12.90 28.07 0.23
C GLU A 47 12.85 26.77 1.04
N ILE A 48 11.66 26.18 1.21
CA ILE A 48 11.51 24.88 1.89
C ILE A 48 12.13 23.76 1.05
N ALA A 49 11.86 23.74 -0.25
CA ALA A 49 12.38 22.75 -1.18
C ALA A 49 13.92 22.76 -1.21
N ASP A 50 14.51 23.94 -1.31
CA ASP A 50 15.96 24.14 -1.33
C ASP A 50 16.58 23.70 0.01
N LYS A 51 15.97 24.07 1.13
CA LYS A 51 16.46 23.75 2.48
C LYS A 51 16.43 22.26 2.80
N LEU A 52 15.45 21.53 2.27
CA LEU A 52 15.30 20.09 2.48
C LEU A 52 15.87 19.25 1.32
N ALA A 53 16.42 19.88 0.28
CA ALA A 53 16.90 19.22 -0.94
C ALA A 53 15.84 18.29 -1.58
N ILE A 54 14.59 18.76 -1.68
CA ILE A 54 13.46 18.04 -2.27
C ILE A 54 12.79 18.87 -3.37
N SER A 55 11.89 18.24 -4.14
CA SER A 55 11.12 18.98 -5.14
C SER A 55 10.06 19.89 -4.51
N THR A 56 9.80 21.04 -5.14
CA THR A 56 8.69 21.94 -4.77
C THR A 56 7.32 21.26 -4.91
N ALA A 57 7.18 20.29 -5.81
CA ALA A 57 5.97 19.48 -5.95
C ALA A 57 5.69 18.65 -4.68
N THR A 58 6.71 18.09 -4.06
CA THR A 58 6.61 17.36 -2.78
C THR A 58 6.15 18.27 -1.66
N VAL A 59 6.71 19.48 -1.55
CA VAL A 59 6.29 20.49 -0.58
C VAL A 59 4.81 20.86 -0.77
N ARG A 60 4.42 21.15 -2.01
CA ARG A 60 3.03 21.48 -2.35
C ARG A 60 2.06 20.34 -2.02
N LEU A 61 2.44 19.09 -2.31
CA LEU A 61 1.63 17.91 -2.02
C LEU A 61 1.42 17.74 -0.51
N CYS A 62 2.49 17.85 0.29
CA CYS A 62 2.41 17.74 1.75
C CYS A 62 1.45 18.78 2.34
N ILE A 63 1.56 20.03 1.89
CA ILE A 63 0.70 21.13 2.37
C ILE A 63 -0.74 20.97 1.88
N SER A 64 -0.94 20.50 0.65
CA SER A 64 -2.27 20.18 0.14
C SER A 64 -2.94 19.07 0.93
N LYS A 65 -2.20 18.03 1.32
CA LYS A 65 -2.69 16.96 2.19
C LYS A 65 -3.08 17.49 3.57
N PHE A 66 -2.29 18.40 4.15
CA PHE A 66 -2.64 19.06 5.41
C PHE A 66 -3.97 19.81 5.32
N HIS A 67 -4.17 20.61 4.26
CA HIS A 67 -5.44 21.34 4.10
C HIS A 67 -6.65 20.43 3.88
N LYS A 68 -6.45 19.22 3.33
CA LYS A 68 -7.53 18.26 3.07
C LYS A 68 -7.91 17.41 4.27
N GLY A 69 -6.96 17.06 5.13
CA GLY A 69 -7.19 16.07 6.18
C GLY A 69 -6.33 16.26 7.44
N GLY A 70 -5.81 17.47 7.65
CA GLY A 70 -5.03 17.82 8.85
C GLY A 70 -3.66 17.15 8.92
N LEU A 71 -3.14 17.05 10.15
CA LEU A 71 -1.81 16.51 10.41
C LEU A 71 -1.63 15.07 9.95
N ASP A 72 -2.56 14.18 10.29
CA ASP A 72 -2.44 12.75 9.97
C ASP A 72 -2.34 12.52 8.47
N ALA A 73 -3.20 13.18 7.68
CA ALA A 73 -3.18 13.08 6.23
C ALA A 73 -1.89 13.63 5.62
N ALA A 74 -1.27 14.64 6.24
CA ALA A 74 -0.02 15.24 5.78
C ALA A 74 1.20 14.39 6.12
N LEU A 75 1.22 13.80 7.32
CA LEU A 75 2.36 13.03 7.83
C LEU A 75 2.36 11.61 7.29
N PHE A 76 1.24 10.91 7.38
CA PHE A 76 1.14 9.49 7.10
C PHE A 76 0.54 9.24 5.72
N ASP A 77 1.07 8.24 5.02
CA ASP A 77 0.42 7.76 3.81
C ASP A 77 -0.69 6.78 4.19
N VAL A 78 -1.84 6.95 3.55
CA VAL A 78 -2.92 5.97 3.64
C VAL A 78 -2.41 4.65 3.09
N GLN A 79 -2.68 3.56 3.82
CA GLN A 79 -2.37 2.22 3.38
C GLN A 79 -2.94 2.03 1.97
N ARG A 80 -2.07 1.81 0.99
CA ARG A 80 -2.52 1.57 -0.38
C ARG A 80 -3.25 0.23 -0.39
N SER A 81 -4.45 0.18 -0.97
CA SER A 81 -5.29 -1.02 -1.02
C SER A 81 -4.70 -2.19 -1.82
N GLY A 82 -3.48 -2.04 -2.34
CA GLY A 82 -2.83 -3.04 -3.18
C GLY A 82 -3.61 -3.34 -4.46
N ARG A 83 -3.16 -4.35 -5.20
CA ARG A 83 -4.00 -4.98 -6.22
C ARG A 83 -5.05 -5.83 -5.49
N PRO A 84 -6.35 -5.69 -5.80
CA PRO A 84 -7.38 -6.56 -5.21
C PRO A 84 -7.04 -8.03 -5.42
N SER A 85 -7.27 -8.87 -4.40
CA SER A 85 -7.10 -10.32 -4.54
C SER A 85 -8.11 -10.86 -5.54
N GLU A 86 -7.62 -11.52 -6.59
CA GLU A 86 -8.48 -12.09 -7.64
C GLU A 86 -8.92 -13.53 -7.34
N ILE A 87 -8.22 -14.20 -6.42
CA ILE A 87 -8.55 -15.55 -5.96
C ILE A 87 -9.19 -15.43 -4.58
N THR A 88 -10.47 -15.78 -4.48
CA THR A 88 -11.25 -15.75 -3.24
C THR A 88 -10.82 -16.88 -2.31
N ASP A 89 -11.17 -16.78 -1.03
CA ASP A 89 -10.83 -17.84 -0.06
C ASP A 89 -11.59 -19.15 -0.35
N ASP A 90 -12.81 -19.07 -0.88
CA ASP A 90 -13.55 -20.25 -1.36
C ASP A 90 -12.84 -20.95 -2.51
N ALA A 91 -12.30 -20.18 -3.47
CA ALA A 91 -11.53 -20.72 -4.58
C ALA A 91 -10.26 -21.45 -4.09
N LYS A 92 -9.61 -20.92 -3.04
CA LYS A 92 -8.47 -21.59 -2.38
C LYS A 92 -8.91 -22.86 -1.65
N ALA A 93 -10.02 -22.81 -0.91
CA ALA A 93 -10.54 -23.94 -0.17
C ALA A 93 -10.92 -25.10 -1.10
N TRP A 94 -11.52 -24.78 -2.24
CA TRP A 94 -11.79 -25.76 -3.30
C TRP A 94 -10.50 -26.35 -3.88
N MET A 95 -9.51 -25.52 -4.20
CA MET A 95 -8.20 -26.02 -4.68
C MET A 95 -7.53 -26.97 -3.65
N ILE A 96 -7.60 -26.62 -2.36
CA ILE A 96 -7.08 -27.44 -1.27
C ILE A 96 -7.85 -28.76 -1.16
N SER A 97 -9.18 -28.75 -1.32
CA SER A 97 -9.98 -29.97 -1.24
C SER A 97 -9.63 -30.95 -2.36
N ILE A 98 -9.36 -30.47 -3.58
CA ILE A 98 -8.84 -31.28 -4.69
C ILE A 98 -7.44 -31.82 -4.38
N ALA A 99 -6.55 -30.98 -3.86
CA ALA A 99 -5.19 -31.38 -3.50
C ALA A 99 -5.15 -32.48 -2.42
N CYS A 100 -6.17 -32.54 -1.57
CA CYS A 100 -6.33 -33.57 -0.54
C CYS A 100 -6.96 -34.88 -1.05
N GLN A 101 -7.49 -34.93 -2.27
CA GLN A 101 -8.01 -36.15 -2.89
C GLN A 101 -6.89 -36.91 -3.61
N ARG A 102 -7.05 -38.23 -3.77
CA ARG A 102 -6.09 -39.01 -4.58
C ARG A 102 -6.41 -38.79 -6.07
N PRO A 103 -5.42 -38.51 -6.93
CA PRO A 103 -5.66 -38.40 -8.37
C PRO A 103 -6.30 -39.66 -8.97
N ALA A 104 -6.01 -40.84 -8.42
CA ALA A 104 -6.63 -42.11 -8.78
C ALA A 104 -8.16 -42.12 -8.63
N GLU A 105 -8.69 -41.46 -7.58
CA GLU A 105 -10.13 -41.31 -7.35
C GLU A 105 -10.80 -40.40 -8.40
N LEU A 106 -10.00 -39.60 -9.10
CA LEU A 106 -10.41 -38.67 -10.15
C LEU A 106 -10.06 -39.17 -11.56
N GLY A 107 -9.69 -40.46 -11.68
CA GLY A 107 -9.44 -41.12 -12.95
C GLY A 107 -8.03 -40.96 -13.53
N TYR A 108 -7.05 -40.49 -12.74
CA TYR A 108 -5.65 -40.44 -13.15
C TYR A 108 -4.92 -41.72 -12.75
N ALA A 109 -3.93 -42.14 -13.55
CA ALA A 109 -3.12 -43.32 -13.23
C ALA A 109 -2.09 -43.11 -12.09
N GLN A 110 -1.98 -41.88 -11.57
CA GLN A 110 -0.98 -41.49 -10.56
C GLN A 110 -1.59 -41.53 -9.15
N GLU A 111 -0.83 -42.01 -8.18
CA GLU A 111 -1.26 -42.07 -6.76
C GLU A 111 -1.15 -40.73 -6.02
N LEU A 112 -0.31 -39.82 -6.52
CA LEU A 112 -0.03 -38.53 -5.90
C LEU A 112 -0.12 -37.40 -6.92
N TRP A 113 -0.55 -36.23 -6.48
CA TRP A 113 -0.51 -35.03 -7.29
C TRP A 113 0.94 -34.59 -7.53
N THR A 114 1.29 -34.38 -8.79
CA THR A 114 2.36 -33.43 -9.13
C THR A 114 1.77 -32.03 -9.21
N LEU A 115 2.57 -30.99 -8.98
CA LEU A 115 2.13 -29.61 -9.11
C LEU A 115 1.54 -29.34 -10.50
N THR A 116 2.16 -29.86 -11.56
CA THR A 116 1.69 -29.71 -12.94
C THR A 116 0.36 -30.43 -13.20
N SER A 117 0.18 -31.66 -12.70
CA SER A 117 -1.07 -32.41 -12.90
C SER A 117 -2.23 -31.79 -12.11
N LEU A 118 -1.97 -31.34 -10.88
CA LEU A 118 -2.95 -30.64 -10.06
C LEU A 118 -3.34 -29.31 -10.71
N HIS A 119 -2.36 -28.52 -11.17
CA HIS A 119 -2.60 -27.27 -11.90
C HIS A 119 -3.49 -27.48 -13.14
N LYS A 120 -3.20 -28.49 -13.96
CA LYS A 120 -4.02 -28.81 -15.15
C LYS A 120 -5.44 -29.22 -14.76
N TYR A 121 -5.59 -30.02 -13.71
CA TYR A 121 -6.90 -30.43 -13.22
C TYR A 121 -7.72 -29.21 -12.76
N ILE A 122 -7.13 -28.36 -11.93
CA ILE A 122 -7.73 -27.12 -11.44
C ILE A 122 -8.16 -26.24 -12.62
N GLN A 123 -7.29 -26.02 -13.60
CA GLN A 123 -7.63 -25.17 -14.74
C GLN A 123 -8.82 -25.70 -15.54
N LYS A 124 -8.91 -27.03 -15.70
CA LYS A 124 -9.99 -27.69 -16.44
C LYS A 124 -11.34 -27.60 -15.73
N HIS A 125 -11.35 -27.74 -14.41
CA HIS A 125 -12.59 -27.83 -13.61
C HIS A 125 -12.96 -26.54 -12.87
N ALA A 126 -12.11 -25.51 -12.97
CA ALA A 126 -12.30 -24.22 -12.31
C ALA A 126 -13.62 -23.52 -12.69
N GLU A 127 -13.99 -23.52 -13.96
CA GLU A 127 -15.22 -22.87 -14.44
C GLU A 127 -16.47 -23.62 -13.99
N GLU A 128 -16.44 -24.96 -14.03
CA GLU A 128 -17.52 -25.83 -13.53
C GLU A 128 -17.73 -25.63 -12.03
N ALA A 129 -16.65 -25.40 -11.26
CA ALA A 129 -16.70 -25.13 -9.83
C ALA A 129 -17.06 -23.66 -9.49
N GLY A 130 -17.29 -22.80 -10.48
CA GLY A 130 -17.65 -21.39 -10.27
C GLY A 130 -16.47 -20.45 -10.00
N TYR A 131 -15.23 -20.87 -10.27
CA TYR A 131 -14.00 -20.12 -10.03
C TYR A 131 -13.22 -19.80 -11.32
N PRO A 132 -13.78 -19.03 -12.27
CA PRO A 132 -13.18 -18.81 -13.60
C PRO A 132 -11.79 -18.17 -13.57
N ARG A 133 -11.42 -17.43 -12.51
CA ARG A 133 -10.04 -16.91 -12.40
C ARG A 133 -9.01 -18.02 -12.27
N LEU A 134 -9.36 -19.19 -11.75
CA LEU A 134 -8.44 -20.32 -11.62
C LEU A 134 -8.12 -21.00 -12.98
N SER A 135 -8.98 -20.88 -14.01
CA SER A 135 -8.71 -21.44 -15.34
C SER A 135 -7.58 -20.73 -16.09
N THR A 136 -7.31 -19.47 -15.71
CA THR A 136 -6.34 -18.58 -16.38
C THR A 136 -5.09 -18.30 -15.57
N VAL A 137 -4.89 -18.96 -14.42
CA VAL A 137 -3.66 -18.83 -13.62
C VAL A 137 -2.52 -19.52 -14.37
N THR A 138 -1.53 -18.74 -14.82
CA THR A 138 -0.48 -19.18 -15.75
C THR A 138 0.83 -19.65 -15.11
N LYS A 139 0.94 -19.62 -13.78
CA LYS A 139 2.14 -20.06 -13.06
C LYS A 139 1.82 -21.18 -12.06
N PRO A 140 2.42 -22.37 -12.19
CA PRO A 140 2.64 -23.25 -11.05
C PRO A 140 3.74 -22.69 -10.13
#